data_AF-A0A7V9C8S1-F1
#
_entry.id   AF-A0A7V9C8S1-F1
#
_cell.length_a   1.000
_cell.length_b   1.000
_cell.length_c   1.000
_cell.angle_alpha   90.00
_cell.angle_beta   90.00
_cell.angle_gamma   90.00
#
_symmetry.space_group_name_H-M   'P 1'
#
loop_
_entity.id
_entity.type
_entity.pdbx_description
1 polymer ?
#
loop_
_entity_poly.entity_id
_entity_poly.type
_entity_poly.pdbx_seq_one_letter_code
_entity_poly.pdbx_strand_id
1 'polypeptide(L)'
;MTAEVPSVAVDVPQLGDDRGKNWAKVVTNVDGSLASGWAYEGAFIASGGIQDVPVGSVLLVYGERGSRDRPMIIAKVFTANGDGTLTAQAEASGRAWARTLRDRVEDLLSDQLPALEDDRLPWSAELMRWSDQAIADEAARRGLST
;
A
#
# COMPACT_ATOMS: atom_id res chain seq x y z
N MET A 1 2.55 11.35 -18.86
CA MET A 1 1.40 10.43 -18.97
C MET A 1 1.59 9.39 -17.88
N THR A 2 0.86 9.48 -16.77
CA THR A 2 0.91 8.46 -15.72
C THR A 2 0.32 7.19 -16.29
N ALA A 3 1.07 6.09 -16.31
CA ALA A 3 0.53 4.81 -16.74
C ALA A 3 -0.62 4.44 -15.79
N GLU A 4 -1.80 4.14 -16.34
CA GLU A 4 -2.95 3.69 -15.57
C GLU A 4 -2.66 2.28 -15.05
N VAL A 5 -2.69 2.11 -13.72
CA VAL A 5 -2.51 0.80 -13.09
C VAL A 5 -3.77 -0.02 -13.39
N PRO A 6 -3.66 -1.20 -14.04
CA PRO A 6 -4.83 -1.99 -14.39
C PRO A 6 -5.57 -2.45 -13.13
N SER A 7 -6.90 -2.55 -13.22
CA SER A 7 -7.74 -3.14 -12.18
C SER A 7 -7.76 -4.66 -12.29
N VAL A 8 -7.94 -5.33 -11.15
CA VAL A 8 -8.09 -6.77 -11.03
C VAL A 8 -9.23 -7.09 -10.07
N ALA A 9 -10.06 -8.07 -10.43
CA ALA A 9 -11.13 -8.57 -9.59
C ALA A 9 -10.54 -9.50 -8.50
N VAL A 10 -10.76 -9.16 -7.24
CA VAL A 10 -10.32 -9.95 -6.08
C VAL A 10 -11.51 -10.28 -5.18
N ASP A 11 -11.53 -11.49 -4.62
CA ASP A 11 -12.51 -11.86 -3.59
C ASP A 11 -12.06 -11.31 -2.22
N VAL A 12 -12.67 -10.20 -1.80
CA VAL A 12 -12.32 -9.52 -0.54
C VAL A 12 -12.94 -10.30 0.61
N PRO A 13 -12.13 -10.85 1.54
CA PRO A 13 -12.67 -11.67 2.61
C PRO A 13 -13.52 -10.82 3.55
N GLN A 14 -14.56 -11.42 4.12
CA GLN A 14 -15.21 -10.89 5.30
C GLN A 14 -14.53 -11.47 6.54
N LEU A 15 -14.21 -10.61 7.51
CA LEU A 15 -13.64 -11.04 8.79
C LEU A 15 -14.69 -10.96 9.89
N GLY A 16 -14.61 -11.88 10.84
CA GLY A 16 -15.48 -11.91 12.01
C GLY A 16 -16.88 -12.40 11.70
N ASP A 17 -17.83 -12.05 12.57
CA ASP A 17 -19.22 -12.45 12.44
C ASP A 17 -20.00 -11.38 11.64
N ASP A 18 -20.90 -11.80 10.75
CA ASP A 18 -21.72 -10.90 9.90
C ASP A 18 -22.53 -9.86 10.70
N ARG A 19 -22.80 -10.18 11.97
CA ARG A 19 -23.56 -9.34 12.90
C ARG A 19 -22.72 -8.23 13.52
N GLY A 20 -21.40 -8.37 13.47
CA GLY A 20 -20.42 -7.42 14.00
C GLY A 20 -20.02 -6.40 12.94
N LYS A 21 -19.28 -5.36 13.36
CA LYS A 21 -18.74 -4.40 12.42
C LYS A 21 -17.72 -5.08 11.52
N ASN A 22 -17.86 -4.86 10.22
CA ASN A 22 -16.91 -5.27 9.21
C ASN A 22 -16.74 -4.15 8.18
N TRP A 23 -15.53 -4.01 7.65
CA TRP A 23 -15.24 -3.09 6.56
C TRP A 23 -13.91 -3.46 5.92
N ALA A 24 -13.72 -3.02 4.67
CA ALA A 24 -12.44 -3.09 3.98
C ALA A 24 -12.07 -1.74 3.38
N LYS A 25 -10.77 -1.48 3.26
CA LYS A 25 -10.21 -0.30 2.58
C LYS A 25 -9.11 -0.71 1.62
N VAL A 26 -9.06 -0.06 0.46
CA VAL A 26 -7.83 0.07 -0.32
C VAL A 26 -7.04 1.21 0.31
N VAL A 27 -5.97 0.88 1.03
CA VAL A 27 -5.17 1.85 1.78
C VAL A 27 -4.20 2.54 0.83
N THR A 28 -4.12 3.87 0.93
CA THR A 28 -3.22 4.70 0.12
C THR A 28 -2.21 5.46 0.97
N ASN A 29 -2.49 5.66 2.26
CA ASN A 29 -1.62 6.36 3.19
C ASN A 29 -1.90 5.96 4.64
N VAL A 30 -0.93 6.21 5.52
CA VAL A 30 -1.02 5.98 6.95
C VAL A 30 -0.64 7.25 7.71
N ASP A 31 -1.57 7.78 8.50
CA ASP A 31 -1.32 8.87 9.44
C ASP A 31 -0.77 8.31 10.77
N GLY A 32 0.54 8.40 10.93
CA GLY A 32 1.26 7.95 12.12
C GLY A 32 0.84 8.65 13.43
N SER A 33 0.17 9.80 13.36
CA SER A 33 -0.33 10.54 14.53
C SER A 33 -1.55 9.89 15.19
N LEU A 34 -2.28 9.03 14.46
CA LEU A 34 -3.50 8.38 14.92
C LEU A 34 -3.26 6.92 15.33
N ALA A 35 -3.80 6.49 16.47
CA ALA A 35 -3.61 5.13 17.00
C ALA A 35 -4.79 4.17 16.73
N SER A 36 -5.71 4.53 15.84
CA SER A 36 -6.96 3.78 15.58
C SER A 36 -7.09 3.44 14.10
N GLY A 37 -8.20 2.78 13.70
CA GLY A 37 -8.49 2.50 12.29
C GLY A 37 -8.59 3.75 11.40
N TRP A 38 -8.73 4.94 11.99
CA TRP A 38 -8.68 6.23 11.28
C TRP A 38 -7.28 6.60 10.79
N ALA A 39 -6.23 5.96 11.31
CA ALA A 39 -4.87 6.14 10.79
C ALA A 39 -4.72 5.71 9.33
N TYR A 40 -5.60 4.81 8.85
CA TYR A 40 -5.50 4.25 7.52
C TYR A 40 -6.41 5.03 6.55
N GLU A 41 -5.79 5.79 5.66
CA GLU A 41 -6.47 6.56 4.62
C GLU A 41 -6.63 5.73 3.36
N GLY A 42 -7.74 5.93 2.66
CA GLY A 42 -8.04 5.17 1.46
C GLY A 42 -9.54 4.99 1.20
N ALA A 43 -9.86 4.43 0.04
CA ALA A 43 -11.23 4.18 -0.37
C ALA A 43 -11.81 2.98 0.37
N PHE A 44 -13.01 3.14 0.91
CA PHE A 44 -13.78 2.01 1.44
C PHE A 44 -14.32 1.15 0.29
N ILE A 45 -14.23 -0.16 0.46
CA ILE A 45 -14.77 -1.16 -0.47
C ILE A 45 -15.65 -2.16 0.30
N ALA A 46 -16.48 -2.91 -0.41
CA ALA A 46 -17.25 -3.97 0.23
C ALA A 46 -16.34 -5.13 0.65
N SER A 47 -16.56 -5.66 1.85
CA SER A 47 -16.00 -6.96 2.28
C SER A 47 -17.01 -8.08 2.03
N GLY A 48 -16.53 -9.31 1.83
CA GLY A 48 -17.37 -10.48 1.62
C GLY A 48 -17.84 -10.66 0.17
N GLY A 49 -17.02 -10.28 -0.80
CA GLY A 49 -17.34 -10.47 -2.21
C GLY A 49 -16.27 -9.93 -3.16
N ILE A 50 -16.54 -10.09 -4.45
CA ILE A 50 -15.63 -9.69 -5.52
C ILE A 50 -15.64 -8.17 -5.68
N GLN A 51 -14.46 -7.55 -5.68
CA GLN A 51 -14.26 -6.12 -5.92
C GLN A 51 -13.13 -5.92 -6.94
N ASP A 52 -13.28 -4.93 -7.82
CA ASP A 52 -12.20 -4.47 -8.69
C ASP A 52 -11.30 -3.49 -7.94
N VAL A 53 -10.00 -3.81 -7.86
CA VAL A 53 -8.99 -2.96 -7.22
C VAL A 53 -7.76 -2.83 -8.12
N PRO A 54 -6.99 -1.74 -8.04
CA PRO A 54 -5.73 -1.65 -8.78
C PRO A 54 -4.77 -2.79 -8.41
N VAL A 55 -4.11 -3.39 -9.39
CA VAL A 55 -3.07 -4.39 -9.14
C VAL A 55 -1.99 -3.80 -8.22
N GLY A 56 -1.57 -4.60 -7.25
CA GLY A 56 -0.60 -4.19 -6.24
C GLY A 56 -1.25 -3.64 -4.99
N SER A 57 -2.50 -3.15 -5.00
CA SER A 57 -3.13 -2.46 -3.85
C SER A 57 -2.91 -3.12 -2.47
N VAL A 58 -2.64 -2.30 -1.43
CA VAL A 58 -2.77 -2.74 -0.03
C VAL A 58 -4.24 -2.71 0.39
N LEU A 59 -4.78 -3.87 0.77
CA LEU A 59 -6.12 -3.97 1.35
C LEU A 59 -6.01 -4.14 2.87
N LEU A 60 -6.72 -3.32 3.62
CA LEU A 60 -6.95 -3.51 5.06
C LEU A 60 -8.38 -3.96 5.28
N VAL A 61 -8.55 -5.15 5.85
CA VAL A 61 -9.86 -5.72 6.16
C VAL A 61 -10.01 -5.80 7.67
N TYR A 62 -11.14 -5.34 8.19
CA TYR A 62 -11.49 -5.30 9.60
C TYR A 62 -12.77 -6.10 9.84
N GLY A 63 -12.81 -6.78 10.99
CA GLY A 63 -13.99 -7.47 11.48
C GLY A 63 -14.04 -7.56 13.00
N GLU A 64 -15.23 -7.81 13.53
CA GLU A 64 -15.48 -8.15 14.93
C GLU A 64 -16.05 -9.57 15.02
N ARG A 65 -15.52 -10.39 15.93
CA ARG A 65 -16.11 -11.70 16.28
C ARG A 65 -16.52 -11.77 17.74
N GLY A 66 -17.40 -12.71 18.08
CA GLY A 66 -17.80 -12.98 19.46
C GLY A 66 -19.13 -12.34 19.82
N SER A 67 -19.42 -12.23 21.12
CA SER A 67 -20.72 -11.69 21.55
C SER A 67 -20.81 -10.18 21.32
N ARG A 68 -22.04 -9.67 21.19
CA ARG A 68 -22.31 -8.23 21.09
C ARG A 68 -21.75 -7.44 22.26
N ASP A 69 -21.73 -8.04 23.46
CA ASP A 69 -21.24 -7.40 24.68
C ASP A 69 -19.71 -7.46 24.83
N ARG A 70 -19.05 -8.39 24.12
CA ARG A 70 -17.60 -8.62 24.19
C ARG A 70 -17.00 -8.90 22.82
N PRO A 71 -17.09 -7.95 21.87
CA PRO A 71 -16.53 -8.13 20.53
C PRO A 71 -15.00 -8.20 20.60
N MET A 72 -14.44 -9.11 19.83
CA MET A 72 -13.01 -9.24 19.60
C MET A 72 -12.68 -8.74 18.19
N ILE A 73 -11.86 -7.70 18.12
CA ILE A 73 -11.39 -7.13 16.86
C ILE A 73 -10.39 -8.09 16.20
N ILE A 74 -10.53 -8.26 14.89
CA ILE A 74 -9.58 -8.91 14.00
C ILE A 74 -9.38 -8.00 12.78
N ALA A 75 -8.12 -7.77 12.41
CA ALA A 75 -7.77 -7.06 11.19
C ALA A 75 -6.69 -7.82 10.43
N LYS A 76 -6.80 -7.83 9.09
CA LYS A 76 -5.82 -8.46 8.18
C LYS A 76 -5.46 -7.51 7.06
N VAL A 77 -4.19 -7.55 6.66
CA VAL A 77 -3.64 -6.80 5.54
C VAL A 77 -3.36 -7.76 4.39
N PHE A 78 -3.75 -7.38 3.18
CA PHE A 78 -3.49 -8.13 1.98
C PHE A 78 -2.85 -7.25 0.91
N THR A 79 -2.16 -7.90 -0.04
CA THR A 79 -1.75 -7.30 -1.31
C THR A 79 -2.55 -7.94 -2.44
N ALA A 80 -3.12 -7.12 -3.33
CA ALA A 80 -3.80 -7.61 -4.53
C ALA A 80 -2.79 -7.97 -5.63
N ASN A 81 -2.82 -9.21 -6.09
CA ASN A 81 -1.94 -9.69 -7.16
C ASN A 81 -2.62 -9.52 -8.53
N GLY A 82 -1.81 -9.45 -9.60
CA GLY A 82 -2.32 -9.29 -10.96
C GLY A 82 -3.15 -10.46 -11.51
N ASP A 83 -3.15 -11.60 -10.81
CA ASP A 83 -3.91 -12.81 -11.16
C ASP A 83 -5.25 -12.92 -10.43
N GLY A 84 -5.65 -11.90 -9.65
CA GLY A 84 -6.90 -11.87 -8.89
C GLY A 84 -6.82 -12.55 -7.52
N THR A 85 -5.65 -13.00 -7.11
CA THR A 85 -5.45 -13.54 -5.75
C THR A 85 -5.05 -12.44 -4.75
N LEU A 86 -5.24 -12.73 -3.47
CA LEU A 86 -4.78 -11.90 -2.36
C LEU A 86 -3.64 -12.59 -1.61
N THR A 87 -2.52 -11.90 -1.42
CA THR A 87 -1.44 -12.34 -0.54
C THR A 87 -1.63 -11.76 0.85
N ALA A 88 -1.76 -12.61 1.88
CA ALA A 88 -1.83 -12.14 3.26
C ALA A 88 -0.46 -11.62 3.73
N GLN A 89 -0.44 -10.42 4.31
CA GLN A 89 0.80 -9.73 4.69
C GLN A 89 0.98 -9.62 6.20
N ALA A 90 -0.10 -9.38 6.94
CA ALA A 90 -0.10 -9.30 8.39
C ALA A 90 -1.51 -9.44 8.96
N GLU A 91 -1.58 -9.78 10.24
CA GLU A 91 -2.83 -9.81 11.00
C GLU A 91 -2.61 -9.31 12.43
N ALA A 92 -3.64 -8.69 12.99
CA ALA A 92 -3.64 -8.24 14.38
C ALA A 92 -5.03 -8.36 14.99
N SER A 93 -5.07 -8.46 16.32
CA SER A 93 -6.32 -8.55 17.08
C SER A 93 -6.26 -7.71 18.37
N GLY A 94 -7.43 -7.48 18.96
CA GLY A 94 -7.55 -6.72 20.20
C GLY A 94 -7.41 -5.21 20.03
N ARG A 95 -7.25 -4.49 21.14
CA ARG A 95 -7.36 -3.01 21.17
C ARG A 95 -6.22 -2.27 20.45
N ALA A 96 -5.04 -2.87 20.39
CA ALA A 96 -3.85 -2.26 19.79
C ALA A 96 -3.68 -2.60 18.30
N TRP A 97 -4.65 -3.28 17.68
CA TRP A 97 -4.55 -3.81 16.31
C TRP A 97 -4.03 -2.78 15.30
N ALA A 98 -4.54 -1.54 15.38
CA ALA A 98 -4.23 -0.48 14.43
C ALA A 98 -2.77 -0.04 14.53
N ARG A 99 -2.19 -0.05 15.73
CA ARG A 99 -0.77 0.24 15.91
C ARG A 99 0.10 -0.93 15.46
N THR A 100 -0.33 -2.16 15.74
CA THR A 100 0.41 -3.38 15.37
C THR A 100 0.58 -3.53 13.85
N LEU A 101 -0.41 -3.14 13.05
CA LEU A 101 -0.34 -3.28 11.59
C LEU A 101 0.36 -2.11 10.88
N ARG A 102 0.66 -1.03 11.59
CA ARG A 102 1.04 0.25 10.98
C ARG A 102 2.31 0.15 10.15
N ASP A 103 3.41 -0.22 10.79
CA ASP A 103 4.73 -0.27 10.18
C ASP A 103 4.70 -1.20 8.96
N ARG A 104 3.99 -2.33 9.06
CA ARG A 104 3.86 -3.27 7.94
C ARG A 104 3.08 -2.68 6.76
N VAL A 105 2.05 -1.89 7.00
CA VAL A 105 1.30 -1.22 5.93
C VAL A 105 2.14 -0.11 5.30
N GLU A 106 2.88 0.66 6.10
CA GLU A 106 3.81 1.69 5.59
C GLU A 106 4.90 1.09 4.69
N ASP A 107 5.48 -0.05 5.09
CA ASP A 107 6.45 -0.78 4.26
C ASP A 107 5.84 -1.18 2.90
N LEU A 108 4.64 -1.77 2.91
CA LEU A 108 3.96 -2.22 1.69
C LEU A 108 3.59 -1.06 0.74
N LEU A 109 3.17 0.07 1.30
CA LEU A 109 2.86 1.27 0.50
C LEU A 109 4.13 1.86 -0.12
N SER A 110 5.25 1.79 0.61
CA SER A 110 6.55 2.23 0.11
C SER A 110 7.07 1.33 -1.02
N ASP A 111 6.81 0.01 -0.94
CA ASP A 111 7.15 -0.96 -1.98
C ASP A 111 6.25 -0.85 -3.24
N GLN A 112 5.04 -0.30 -3.11
CA GLN A 112 4.06 -0.15 -4.20
C GLN A 112 4.23 1.10 -5.03
N LEU A 113 4.81 2.14 -4.43
CA LEU A 113 5.38 3.17 -5.26
C LEU A 113 6.38 2.42 -6.15
N PRO A 114 6.33 2.56 -7.50
CA PRO A 114 7.54 2.28 -8.26
C PRO A 114 8.66 2.99 -7.50
N ALA A 115 9.89 2.49 -7.55
CA ALA A 115 11.01 3.37 -7.30
C ALA A 115 10.82 4.54 -8.28
N LEU A 116 10.06 5.55 -7.87
CA LEU A 116 9.97 6.85 -8.45
C LEU A 116 11.45 7.16 -8.48
N GLU A 117 11.97 7.24 -9.69
CA GLU A 117 12.99 8.20 -10.07
C GLU A 117 13.12 9.18 -8.92
N ASP A 118 14.07 8.89 -8.04
CA ASP A 118 14.10 9.52 -6.73
C ASP A 118 14.33 10.99 -7.05
N ASP A 119 13.30 11.83 -6.92
CA ASP A 119 13.45 13.27 -7.07
C ASP A 119 14.41 13.84 -5.99
N ARG A 120 14.93 12.98 -5.09
CA ARG A 120 16.05 13.25 -4.16
C ARG A 120 17.41 12.76 -4.65
N LEU A 121 17.49 11.94 -5.71
CA LEU A 121 18.74 11.69 -6.42
C LEU A 121 18.90 12.80 -7.46
N PRO A 122 19.99 13.59 -7.43
CA PRO A 122 20.21 14.64 -8.43
C PRO A 122 20.49 14.11 -9.84
N TRP A 123 20.31 12.81 -10.08
CA TRP A 123 20.66 12.11 -11.31
C TRP A 123 19.56 11.14 -11.72
N SER A 124 19.07 11.32 -12.95
CA SER A 124 18.09 10.45 -13.59
C SER A 124 18.77 9.18 -14.14
N ALA A 125 17.98 8.12 -14.39
CA ALA A 125 18.45 6.93 -15.11
C ALA A 125 19.01 7.27 -16.51
N GLU A 126 18.59 8.41 -17.08
CA GLU A 126 19.14 8.95 -18.32
C GLU A 126 20.61 9.34 -18.19
N LEU A 127 21.07 9.83 -17.03
CA LEU A 127 22.49 10.14 -16.79
C LEU A 127 23.34 8.86 -16.73
N MET A 128 22.80 7.78 -16.18
CA MET A 128 23.50 6.49 -16.07
C MET A 128 23.71 5.77 -17.40
N ARG A 129 23.04 6.18 -18.48
CA ARG A 129 23.23 5.59 -19.81
C ARG A 129 24.49 6.09 -20.52
N TRP A 130 25.04 7.21 -20.06
CA TRP A 130 26.22 7.84 -20.63
C TRP A 130 27.47 7.39 -19.87
N SER A 131 28.58 7.21 -20.57
CA SER A 131 29.86 6.94 -19.91
C SER A 131 30.38 8.21 -19.22
N ASP A 132 31.18 8.03 -18.16
CA ASP A 132 31.84 9.13 -17.45
C ASP A 132 32.59 10.08 -18.40
N GLN A 133 33.23 9.52 -19.45
CA GLN A 133 33.93 10.30 -20.46
C GLN A 133 32.98 11.17 -21.29
N ALA A 134 31.82 10.65 -21.70
CA ALA A 134 30.84 11.41 -22.47
C ALA A 134 30.25 12.57 -21.66
N ILE A 135 30.08 12.36 -20.35
CA ILE A 135 29.62 13.40 -19.42
C ILE A 135 30.71 14.47 -19.26
N ALA A 136 31.97 14.08 -19.11
CA ALA A 136 33.10 15.01 -19.00
C ALA A 136 33.26 15.87 -20.26
N ASP A 137 33.13 15.27 -21.45
CA ASP A 137 33.23 15.98 -22.73
C ASP A 137 32.10 17.00 -22.91
N GLU A 138 30.88 16.66 -22.48
CA GLU A 138 29.72 17.57 -22.55
C GLU A 138 29.85 18.72 -21.53
N ALA A 139 30.36 18.44 -20.32
CA ALA A 139 30.66 19.49 -19.35
C ALA A 139 31.71 20.47 -19.89
N ALA A 140 32.76 19.97 -20.55
CA ALA A 140 33.80 20.78 -21.17
C ALA A 140 33.26 21.64 -22.31
N ARG A 141 32.40 21.06 -23.17
CA ARG A 141 31.71 21.80 -24.24
C ARG A 141 30.89 22.99 -23.72
N ARG A 142 30.27 22.84 -22.54
CA ARG A 142 29.46 23.89 -21.90
C ARG A 142 30.27 24.86 -21.04
N GLY A 143 31.58 24.67 -20.92
CA GLY A 143 32.43 25.47 -20.04
C GLY A 143 32.12 25.26 -18.56
N LEU A 144 31.57 24.09 -18.20
CA LEU A 144 31.21 23.70 -16.83
C LEU A 144 32.34 22.91 -16.13
N SER A 145 33.41 22.58 -16.86
CA SER A 145 34.61 21.97 -16.31
C SER A 145 35.46 23.05 -15.63
N THR A 146 35.72 22.91 -14.32
CA THR A 146 36.77 23.68 -13.61
C THR A 146 38.13 23.00 -13.77
#